data_AF-A0A355RY71-F1
#
_entry.id   AF-A0A355RY71-F1
#
_cell.length_a   1.000
_cell.length_b   1.000
_cell.length_c   1.000
_cell.angle_alpha   90.00
_cell.angle_beta   90.00
_cell.angle_gamma   90.00
#
_symmetry.space_group_name_H-M   'P 1'
#
loop_
_entity.id
_entity.type
_entity.pdbx_description
1 polymer ?
#
loop_
_entity_poly.entity_id
_entity_poly.type
_entity_poly.pdbx_seq_one_letter_code
_entity_poly.pdbx_strand_id
1 'polypeptide(L)'
;AIVAGHMHVVLNDLSLKNPDGKVVPVVEPGKYGQNVSQIDIGIGADGKIISLTTNNIKMDSTIPADAEITEKIAKPYQDATLKYVKTKIGVSKGEYTGDGQTLRPTAIMELINKVQMEGAGTQLSIAAPLSASARIPEGDITIQDIMSVYVYENFLYGIKMNGKQIKDWLEWSARYYGQVSSPNEPIAKDAKLNIPDYNLDQLYGATYDIDITEPAGSRIKNLRYNGKPIKADDVFTVAINNYRYNGGGGFMNAAGISNTDPSLVVYDSAKALGDDGQVRNMMIKYIEDHKTITPTVSENWKIYTTTVQNVESGSLPKTGSPIDTASVVNLGGLFISLGVVTLNKSRKEDDLAA
;
A
#
# COMPACT_ATOMS: atom_id res chain seq x y z
N ALA A 1 -22.00 22.93 -21.75
CA ALA A 1 -21.48 21.56 -21.54
C ALA A 1 -20.48 21.59 -20.40
N ILE A 2 -20.28 20.46 -19.72
CA ILE A 2 -19.27 20.24 -18.69
C ILE A 2 -18.25 19.29 -19.29
N VAL A 3 -16.98 19.69 -19.29
CA VAL A 3 -15.85 18.82 -19.61
C VAL A 3 -15.29 18.34 -18.28
N ALA A 4 -15.50 17.06 -17.98
CA ALA A 4 -15.12 16.42 -16.74
C ALA A 4 -13.77 15.70 -16.87
N GLY A 5 -13.25 15.26 -15.73
CA GLY A 5 -11.98 14.56 -15.55
C GLY A 5 -11.89 14.03 -14.12
N HIS A 6 -10.70 13.64 -13.67
CA HIS A 6 -10.40 13.11 -12.33
C HIS A 6 -10.94 11.70 -12.04
N MET A 7 -12.15 11.35 -12.50
CA MET A 7 -12.77 10.05 -12.24
C MET A 7 -12.20 8.92 -13.10
N HIS A 8 -11.52 9.25 -14.18
CA HIS A 8 -10.92 8.32 -15.15
C HIS A 8 -11.94 7.42 -15.84
N VAL A 9 -13.16 7.94 -16.08
CA VAL A 9 -14.25 7.20 -16.72
C VAL A 9 -14.53 7.73 -18.12
N VAL A 10 -14.98 6.84 -19.00
CA VAL A 10 -15.49 7.25 -20.32
C VAL A 10 -16.95 7.62 -20.13
N LEU A 11 -17.26 8.91 -20.16
CA LEU A 11 -18.61 9.43 -19.94
C LEU A 11 -19.03 10.30 -21.12
N ASN A 12 -20.26 10.10 -21.59
CA ASN A 12 -20.96 11.01 -22.48
C ASN A 12 -22.45 11.01 -22.08
N ASP A 13 -22.82 11.94 -21.20
CA ASP A 13 -24.16 12.04 -20.62
C ASP A 13 -24.89 13.29 -21.15
N LEU A 14 -26.04 13.05 -21.80
CA LEU A 14 -26.93 14.08 -22.33
C LEU A 14 -28.26 14.16 -21.56
N SER A 15 -28.41 13.41 -20.47
CA SER A 15 -29.66 13.35 -19.70
C SER A 15 -29.81 14.52 -18.71
N LEU A 16 -28.70 15.15 -18.32
CA LEU A 16 -28.70 16.23 -17.34
C LEU A 16 -29.26 17.54 -17.91
N LYS A 17 -30.01 18.26 -17.08
CA LYS A 17 -30.61 19.55 -17.41
C LYS A 17 -30.29 20.60 -16.37
N ASN A 18 -30.11 21.85 -16.80
CA ASN A 18 -30.03 22.99 -15.89
C ASN A 18 -31.43 23.34 -15.33
N PRO A 19 -31.54 24.28 -14.36
CA PRO A 19 -32.83 24.71 -13.82
C PRO A 19 -33.84 25.24 -14.86
N ASP A 20 -33.36 25.76 -15.99
CA ASP A 20 -34.20 26.21 -17.11
C ASP A 20 -34.65 25.07 -18.04
N GLY A 21 -34.34 23.82 -17.70
CA GLY A 21 -34.67 22.63 -18.48
C GLY A 21 -33.80 22.40 -19.73
N LYS A 22 -32.73 23.19 -19.92
CA LYS A 22 -31.78 23.02 -21.04
C LYS A 22 -30.82 21.88 -20.76
N VAL A 23 -30.59 21.04 -21.75
CA VAL A 23 -29.61 19.94 -21.67
C VAL A 23 -28.21 20.49 -21.40
N VAL A 24 -27.52 19.90 -20.43
CA VAL A 24 -26.12 20.18 -20.10
C VAL A 24 -25.34 18.89 -20.32
N PRO A 25 -24.68 18.73 -21.48
CA PRO A 25 -23.82 17.58 -21.72
C PRO A 25 -22.70 17.49 -20.70
N VAL A 26 -22.36 16.28 -20.29
CA VAL A 26 -21.17 15.98 -19.50
C VAL A 26 -20.33 14.97 -20.25
N VAL A 27 -19.10 15.34 -20.58
CA VAL A 27 -18.15 14.45 -21.28
C VAL A 27 -16.90 14.25 -20.45
N GLU A 28 -16.39 13.02 -20.42
CA GLU A 28 -15.09 12.67 -19.86
C GLU A 28 -14.42 11.62 -20.77
N PRO A 29 -13.15 11.84 -21.20
CA PRO A 29 -12.48 10.95 -22.15
C PRO A 29 -11.87 9.69 -21.52
N GLY A 30 -12.06 9.46 -20.22
CA GLY A 30 -11.37 8.42 -19.47
C GLY A 30 -9.96 8.85 -19.05
N LYS A 31 -8.96 8.02 -19.37
CA LYS A 31 -7.57 8.20 -18.93
C LYS A 31 -6.58 7.81 -20.02
N TYR A 32 -5.32 8.21 -19.86
CA TYR A 32 -4.18 7.76 -20.67
C TYR A 32 -4.29 8.07 -22.17
N GLY A 33 -5.07 9.08 -22.55
CA GLY A 33 -5.29 9.42 -23.97
C GLY A 33 -6.10 8.39 -24.74
N GLN A 34 -6.84 7.50 -24.07
CA GLN A 34 -7.67 6.48 -24.71
C GLN A 34 -8.79 7.06 -25.58
N ASN A 35 -9.26 8.27 -25.26
CA ASN A 35 -10.26 8.98 -26.05
C ASN A 35 -9.95 10.48 -26.10
N VAL A 36 -10.55 11.15 -27.08
CA VAL A 36 -10.68 12.60 -27.14
C VAL A 36 -12.16 12.95 -27.08
N SER A 37 -12.56 13.74 -26.08
CA SER A 37 -13.93 14.27 -26.01
C SER A 37 -14.10 15.39 -27.02
N GLN A 38 -15.05 15.21 -27.94
CA GLN A 38 -15.45 16.18 -28.95
C GLN A 38 -16.80 16.79 -28.57
N ILE A 39 -16.91 18.11 -28.68
CA ILE A 39 -18.16 18.86 -28.54
C ILE A 39 -18.28 19.77 -29.75
N ASP A 40 -19.29 19.53 -30.59
CA ASP A 40 -19.59 20.41 -31.72
C ASP A 40 -20.78 21.29 -31.34
N ILE A 41 -20.61 22.60 -31.50
CA ILE A 41 -21.62 23.61 -31.13
C ILE A 41 -21.97 24.41 -32.38
N GLY A 42 -23.21 24.31 -32.83
CA GLY A 42 -23.76 25.18 -33.87
C GLY A 42 -24.27 26.49 -33.27
N ILE A 43 -23.78 27.62 -33.77
CA ILE A 43 -24.19 28.96 -33.34
C ILE A 43 -24.93 29.64 -34.50
N GLY A 44 -26.16 30.10 -34.26
CA GLY A 44 -26.97 30.85 -35.21
C GLY A 44 -26.49 32.29 -35.38
N ALA A 45 -27.00 32.97 -36.41
CA ALA A 45 -26.64 34.35 -36.71
C ALA A 45 -27.02 35.34 -35.59
N ASP A 46 -27.98 34.98 -34.73
CA ASP A 46 -28.37 35.74 -33.54
C ASP A 46 -27.51 35.43 -32.30
N GLY A 47 -26.43 34.65 -32.45
CA GLY A 47 -25.53 34.26 -31.38
C GLY A 47 -26.07 33.14 -30.49
N LYS A 48 -27.23 32.55 -30.79
CA LYS A 48 -27.80 31.46 -29.99
C LYS A 48 -27.30 30.10 -30.44
N ILE A 49 -27.16 29.18 -29.49
CA ILE A 49 -26.86 27.77 -29.78
C ILE A 49 -28.08 27.13 -30.47
N ILE A 50 -27.87 26.58 -31.66
CA ILE A 50 -28.91 25.92 -32.48
C ILE A 50 -28.71 24.40 -32.56
N SER A 51 -27.48 23.92 -32.35
CA SER A 51 -27.18 22.51 -32.25
C SER A 51 -26.04 22.28 -31.27
N LEU A 52 -26.07 21.12 -30.64
CA LEU A 52 -24.99 20.66 -29.79
C LEU A 52 -24.91 19.13 -29.91
N THR A 53 -23.76 18.63 -30.31
CA THR A 53 -23.46 17.20 -30.37
C THR A 53 -22.18 16.90 -29.62
N THR A 54 -22.08 15.69 -29.08
CA THR A 54 -20.92 15.27 -28.29
C THR A 54 -20.53 13.85 -28.62
N ASN A 55 -19.23 13.56 -28.56
CA ASN A 55 -18.69 12.23 -28.78
C ASN A 55 -17.42 12.03 -27.97
N ASN A 56 -17.12 10.79 -27.60
CA ASN A 56 -15.79 10.39 -27.17
C ASN A 56 -15.16 9.59 -28.30
N ILE A 57 -14.25 10.22 -29.03
CA ILE A 57 -13.53 9.57 -30.12
C ILE A 57 -12.48 8.66 -29.47
N LYS A 58 -12.62 7.35 -29.67
CA LYS A 58 -11.63 6.38 -29.21
C LYS A 58 -10.35 6.50 -30.03
N MET A 59 -9.23 6.69 -29.36
CA MET A 59 -7.90 6.74 -29.96
C MET A 59 -7.36 5.31 -30.07
N ASP A 60 -7.57 4.67 -31.21
CA ASP A 60 -7.05 3.33 -31.50
C ASP A 60 -6.34 3.28 -32.87
N SER A 61 -5.93 2.09 -33.29
CA SER A 61 -5.15 1.88 -34.52
C SER A 61 -5.89 2.23 -35.82
N THR A 62 -7.19 2.55 -35.76
CA THR A 62 -7.94 3.04 -36.94
C THR A 62 -7.62 4.50 -37.28
N ILE A 63 -7.08 5.26 -36.32
CA ILE A 63 -6.62 6.63 -36.52
C ILE A 63 -5.10 6.60 -36.72
N PRO A 64 -4.58 6.93 -37.92
CA PRO A 64 -3.14 6.92 -38.15
C PRO A 64 -2.47 7.97 -37.28
N ALA A 65 -1.36 7.58 -36.63
CA ALA A 65 -0.53 8.52 -35.90
C ALA A 65 0.12 9.51 -36.89
N ASP A 66 0.23 10.77 -36.48
CA ASP A 66 0.90 11.79 -37.27
C ASP A 66 2.42 11.54 -37.27
N ALA A 67 3.00 11.27 -38.45
CA ALA A 67 4.41 10.91 -38.58
C ALA A 67 5.37 12.05 -38.22
N GLU A 68 4.96 13.32 -38.37
CA GLU A 68 5.78 14.45 -37.93
C GLU A 68 5.84 14.49 -36.40
N ILE A 69 4.70 14.24 -35.73
CA ILE A 69 4.67 14.12 -34.27
C ILE A 69 5.47 12.91 -33.80
N THR A 70 5.23 11.70 -34.35
CA THR A 70 5.87 10.50 -33.82
C THR A 70 7.37 10.45 -34.13
N GLU A 71 7.78 10.75 -35.37
CA GLU A 71 9.16 10.53 -35.80
C GLU A 71 10.08 11.74 -35.55
N LYS A 72 9.57 12.98 -35.67
CA LYS A 72 10.43 14.17 -35.50
C LYS A 72 10.35 14.74 -34.09
N ILE A 73 9.14 14.81 -33.52
CA ILE A 73 8.94 15.46 -32.23
C ILE A 73 9.14 14.45 -31.09
N ALA A 74 8.41 13.33 -31.09
CA ALA A 74 8.39 12.41 -29.95
C ALA A 74 9.60 11.47 -29.90
N LYS A 75 10.08 10.98 -31.06
CA LYS A 75 11.14 9.96 -31.13
C LYS A 75 12.42 10.32 -30.35
N PRO A 76 12.98 11.55 -30.42
CA PRO A 76 14.17 11.90 -29.66
C PRO A 76 13.96 11.80 -28.15
N TYR A 77 12.81 12.24 -27.64
CA TYR A 77 12.47 12.14 -26.21
C TYR A 77 12.19 10.70 -25.80
N GLN A 78 11.54 9.91 -26.65
CA GLN A 78 11.32 8.49 -26.41
C GLN A 78 12.64 7.74 -26.30
N ASP A 79 13.58 7.98 -27.22
CA ASP A 79 14.89 7.31 -27.21
C ASP A 79 15.72 7.72 -25.98
N ALA A 80 15.72 9.01 -25.63
CA ALA A 80 16.36 9.50 -24.42
C ALA A 80 15.74 8.88 -23.14
N THR A 81 14.41 8.79 -23.09
CA THR A 81 13.68 8.17 -21.97
C THR A 81 13.99 6.69 -21.87
N LEU A 82 13.94 5.94 -22.98
CA LEU A 82 14.27 4.52 -23.02
C LEU A 82 15.71 4.26 -22.59
N LYS A 83 16.65 5.11 -23.00
CA LYS A 83 18.04 5.04 -22.54
C LYS A 83 18.13 5.27 -21.03
N TYR A 84 17.44 6.29 -20.51
CA TYR A 84 17.43 6.62 -19.10
C TYR A 84 16.84 5.48 -18.25
N VAL A 85 15.63 5.02 -18.56
CA VAL A 85 14.94 4.01 -17.74
C VAL A 85 15.64 2.64 -17.76
N LYS A 86 16.44 2.34 -18.79
CA LYS A 86 17.28 1.13 -18.87
C LYS A 86 18.59 1.23 -18.08
N THR A 87 18.86 2.35 -17.42
CA THR A 87 20.06 2.50 -16.59
C THR A 87 20.02 1.48 -15.45
N LYS A 88 21.07 0.68 -15.34
CA LYS A 88 21.27 -0.27 -14.24
C LYS A 88 21.62 0.49 -12.97
N ILE A 89 20.88 0.22 -11.89
CA ILE A 89 21.03 0.88 -10.59
C ILE A 89 21.48 -0.09 -9.48
N GLY A 90 21.38 -1.40 -9.71
CA GLY A 90 21.81 -2.41 -8.74
C GLY A 90 21.55 -3.83 -9.22
N VAL A 91 21.59 -4.78 -8.28
CA VAL A 91 21.32 -6.20 -8.50
C VAL A 91 20.37 -6.73 -7.42
N SER A 92 19.40 -7.56 -7.80
CA SER A 92 18.56 -8.31 -6.89
C SER A 92 19.01 -9.77 -6.80
N LYS A 93 19.07 -10.33 -5.60
CA LYS A 93 19.33 -11.77 -5.36
C LYS A 93 18.10 -12.67 -5.51
N GLY A 94 16.95 -12.10 -5.84
CA GLY A 94 15.71 -12.84 -6.07
C GLY A 94 14.61 -11.96 -6.64
N GLU A 95 13.52 -12.56 -7.06
CA GLU A 95 12.39 -11.80 -7.60
C GLU A 95 11.59 -11.10 -6.48
N TYR A 96 11.27 -9.83 -6.70
CA TYR A 96 10.21 -9.15 -5.97
C TYR A 96 8.95 -9.14 -6.82
N THR A 97 7.83 -9.61 -6.26
CA THR A 97 6.53 -9.62 -6.94
C THR A 97 5.48 -8.90 -6.09
N GLY A 98 4.64 -8.15 -6.79
CA GLY A 98 3.45 -7.52 -6.25
C GLY A 98 2.22 -8.43 -6.19
N ASP A 99 2.34 -9.67 -6.65
CA ASP A 99 1.24 -10.63 -6.62
C ASP A 99 0.81 -10.97 -5.17
N GLY A 100 -0.49 -10.99 -4.93
CA GLY A 100 -1.06 -11.27 -3.62
C GLY A 100 -0.87 -10.17 -2.56
N GLN A 101 -0.39 -8.98 -2.95
CA GLN A 101 -0.20 -7.84 -2.04
C GLN A 101 -1.44 -7.50 -1.21
N THR A 102 -2.64 -7.76 -1.72
CA THR A 102 -3.90 -7.48 -1.03
C THR A 102 -4.34 -8.58 -0.07
N LEU A 103 -3.57 -9.67 0.06
CA LEU A 103 -3.93 -10.84 0.87
C LEU A 103 -2.83 -11.25 1.85
N ARG A 104 -1.57 -10.85 1.58
CA ARG A 104 -0.41 -11.19 2.41
C ARG A 104 0.71 -10.14 2.27
N PRO A 105 1.63 -10.08 3.24
CA PRO A 105 2.89 -9.35 3.08
C PRO A 105 3.65 -9.80 1.83
N THR A 106 4.36 -8.86 1.19
CA THR A 106 5.17 -9.14 -0.01
C THR A 106 6.48 -8.37 0.04
N ALA A 107 7.47 -8.86 -0.69
CA ALA A 107 8.79 -8.21 -0.73
C ALA A 107 8.73 -6.80 -1.34
N ILE A 108 7.79 -6.53 -2.25
CA ILE A 108 7.58 -5.19 -2.81
C ILE A 108 7.12 -4.22 -1.72
N MET A 109 6.09 -4.59 -0.96
CA MET A 109 5.58 -3.74 0.13
C MET A 109 6.61 -3.57 1.23
N GLU A 110 7.39 -4.61 1.53
CA GLU A 110 8.48 -4.51 2.49
C GLU A 110 9.59 -3.56 2.01
N LEU A 111 9.99 -3.64 0.73
CA LEU A 111 10.98 -2.73 0.16
C LEU A 111 10.50 -1.28 0.21
N ILE A 112 9.28 -0.99 -0.24
CA ILE A 112 8.71 0.37 -0.21
C ILE A 112 8.76 0.92 1.21
N ASN A 113 8.23 0.17 2.18
CA ASN A 113 8.16 0.66 3.55
C ASN A 113 9.54 0.75 4.20
N LYS A 114 10.47 -0.14 3.88
CA LYS A 114 11.86 -0.05 4.37
C LYS A 114 12.54 1.23 3.88
N VAL A 115 12.43 1.54 2.57
CA VAL A 115 12.96 2.77 1.99
C VAL A 115 12.32 4.00 2.62
N GLN A 116 11.00 3.98 2.84
CA GLN A 116 10.30 5.07 3.50
C GLN A 116 10.79 5.28 4.94
N MET A 117 10.92 4.22 5.75
CA MET A 117 11.42 4.32 7.12
C MET A 117 12.85 4.84 7.18
N GLU A 118 13.75 4.31 6.34
CA GLU A 118 15.15 4.74 6.29
C GLU A 118 15.27 6.20 5.86
N GLY A 119 14.58 6.57 4.78
CA GLY A 119 14.65 7.90 4.20
C GLY A 119 14.02 9.00 5.07
N ALA A 120 13.00 8.68 5.87
CA ALA A 120 12.39 9.63 6.80
C ALA A 120 12.92 9.51 8.24
N GLY A 121 13.74 8.50 8.55
CA GLY A 121 14.21 8.22 9.91
C GLY A 121 13.09 7.86 10.88
N THR A 122 12.04 7.18 10.42
CA THR A 122 10.84 6.88 11.22
C THR A 122 10.85 5.46 11.79
N GLN A 123 10.08 5.26 12.86
CA GLN A 123 9.92 3.94 13.49
C GLN A 123 9.00 3.01 12.69
N LEU A 124 7.99 3.60 12.04
CA LEU A 124 6.94 2.90 11.31
C LEU A 124 6.81 3.51 9.91
N SER A 125 6.18 2.78 9.01
CA SER A 125 5.81 3.27 7.68
C SER A 125 4.47 2.67 7.26
N ILE A 126 3.68 3.48 6.55
CA ILE A 126 2.43 3.05 5.93
C ILE A 126 2.49 3.33 4.43
N ALA A 127 2.12 2.32 3.64
CA ALA A 127 1.99 2.44 2.19
C ALA A 127 0.84 1.58 1.67
N ALA A 128 0.28 1.98 0.53
CA ALA A 128 -0.71 1.18 -0.20
C ALA A 128 -0.03 0.32 -1.29
N PRO A 129 -0.62 -0.83 -1.67
CA PRO A 129 -0.22 -1.55 -2.86
C PRO A 129 -0.65 -0.74 -4.09
N LEU A 130 0.32 -0.25 -4.86
CA LEU A 130 0.06 0.66 -5.98
C LEU A 130 -0.19 -0.07 -7.29
N SER A 131 0.37 -1.26 -7.45
CA SER A 131 0.22 -2.10 -8.63
C SER A 131 0.39 -3.57 -8.27
N ALA A 132 -0.58 -4.41 -8.68
CA ALA A 132 -0.47 -5.87 -8.55
C ALA A 132 0.59 -6.46 -9.50
N SER A 133 0.95 -5.74 -10.58
CA SER A 133 1.98 -6.15 -11.54
C SER A 133 3.37 -5.59 -11.21
N ALA A 134 3.53 -4.89 -10.08
CA ALA A 134 4.83 -4.42 -9.63
C ALA A 134 5.83 -5.58 -9.56
N ARG A 135 7.01 -5.41 -10.15
CA ARG A 135 8.00 -6.48 -10.23
C ARG A 135 9.41 -5.93 -10.27
N ILE A 136 10.32 -6.56 -9.52
CA ILE A 136 11.76 -6.39 -9.70
C ILE A 136 12.34 -7.78 -10.00
N PRO A 137 12.89 -8.02 -11.20
CA PRO A 137 13.48 -9.31 -11.54
C PRO A 137 14.67 -9.65 -10.63
N GLU A 138 14.96 -10.95 -10.50
CA GLU A 138 16.30 -11.38 -10.08
C GLU A 138 17.35 -10.92 -11.11
N GLY A 139 18.54 -10.55 -10.63
CA GLY A 139 19.61 -10.04 -11.48
C GLY A 139 19.61 -8.52 -11.55
N ASP A 140 19.90 -7.96 -12.73
CA ASP A 140 20.10 -6.52 -12.90
C ASP A 140 18.80 -5.76 -12.66
N ILE A 141 18.88 -4.71 -11.83
CA ILE A 141 17.78 -3.80 -11.54
C ILE A 141 18.01 -2.53 -12.34
N THR A 142 16.98 -2.09 -13.05
CA THR A 142 16.96 -0.84 -13.81
C THR A 142 15.99 0.18 -13.20
N ILE A 143 16.11 1.44 -13.60
CA ILE A 143 15.15 2.50 -13.23
C ILE A 143 13.71 2.12 -13.64
N GLN A 144 13.55 1.45 -14.79
CA GLN A 144 12.25 0.98 -15.26
C GLN A 144 11.58 0.02 -14.28
N ASP A 145 12.36 -0.88 -13.67
CA ASP A 145 11.83 -1.83 -12.68
C ASP A 145 11.24 -1.08 -11.48
N ILE A 146 11.90 -0.01 -11.01
CA ILE A 146 11.41 0.81 -9.89
C ILE A 146 10.20 1.66 -10.27
N MET A 147 10.14 2.15 -11.52
CA MET A 147 8.95 2.81 -12.06
C MET A 147 7.73 1.89 -12.07
N SER A 148 7.92 0.57 -12.28
CA SER A 148 6.83 -0.40 -12.20
C SER A 148 6.29 -0.61 -10.78
N VAL A 149 7.14 -0.35 -9.77
CA VAL A 149 6.80 -0.50 -8.35
C VAL A 149 6.09 0.73 -7.82
N TYR A 150 6.63 1.93 -8.08
CA TYR A 150 6.09 3.19 -7.59
C TYR A 150 5.76 4.14 -8.75
N VAL A 151 4.53 4.03 -9.27
CA VAL A 151 4.07 4.74 -10.48
C VAL A 151 3.74 6.22 -10.26
N TYR A 152 3.70 6.69 -9.01
CA TYR A 152 3.38 8.07 -8.67
C TYR A 152 4.60 8.88 -8.24
N GLU A 153 4.60 10.18 -8.52
CA GLU A 153 5.65 11.14 -8.11
C GLU A 153 5.35 11.69 -6.71
N ASN A 154 5.02 10.80 -5.77
CA ASN A 154 4.71 11.22 -4.42
C ASN A 154 5.97 11.55 -3.64
N PHE A 155 5.91 12.62 -2.85
CA PHE A 155 6.91 12.93 -1.83
C PHE A 155 6.60 12.18 -0.54
N LEU A 156 7.61 11.97 0.28
CA LEU A 156 7.50 11.36 1.60
C LEU A 156 7.38 12.39 2.72
N TYR A 157 6.47 12.14 3.66
CA TYR A 157 6.36 12.80 4.95
C TYR A 157 6.67 11.82 6.07
N GLY A 158 7.37 12.27 7.10
CA GLY A 158 7.39 11.64 8.41
C GLY A 158 6.50 12.44 9.36
N ILE A 159 5.54 11.79 10.01
CA ILE A 159 4.62 12.43 10.95
C ILE A 159 4.58 11.71 12.31
N LYS A 160 4.20 12.42 13.38
CA LYS A 160 3.89 11.83 14.67
C LYS A 160 2.47 11.29 14.67
N MET A 161 2.30 10.06 15.14
CA MET A 161 0.99 9.44 15.38
C MET A 161 1.01 8.73 16.73
N ASN A 162 -0.07 8.82 17.49
CA ASN A 162 -0.25 7.98 18.67
C ASN A 162 -0.83 6.60 18.30
N GLY A 163 -0.77 5.64 19.22
CA GLY A 163 -1.24 4.28 18.96
C GLY A 163 -2.72 4.19 18.61
N LYS A 164 -3.57 5.07 19.16
CA LYS A 164 -4.98 5.15 18.76
C LYS A 164 -5.12 5.54 17.29
N GLN A 165 -4.41 6.58 16.85
CA GLN A 165 -4.41 7.05 15.47
C GLN A 165 -3.92 5.97 14.50
N ILE A 166 -2.88 5.22 14.87
CA ILE A 166 -2.37 4.11 14.08
C ILE A 166 -3.43 3.00 13.96
N LYS A 167 -4.08 2.62 15.08
CA LYS A 167 -5.16 1.62 15.05
C LYS A 167 -6.32 2.09 14.18
N ASP A 168 -6.79 3.33 14.34
CA ASP A 168 -7.90 3.88 13.58
C ASP A 168 -7.60 3.94 12.07
N TRP A 169 -6.35 4.27 11.70
CA TRP A 169 -5.87 4.20 10.32
C TRP A 169 -5.98 2.78 9.74
N LEU A 170 -5.52 1.79 10.50
CA LEU A 170 -5.57 0.39 10.10
C LEU A 170 -7.00 -0.14 10.03
N GLU A 171 -7.88 0.24 10.95
CA GLU A 171 -9.31 -0.08 10.90
C GLU A 171 -9.98 0.52 9.66
N TRP A 172 -9.60 1.75 9.29
CA TRP A 172 -10.08 2.39 8.06
C TRP A 172 -9.61 1.65 6.82
N SER A 173 -8.37 1.14 6.82
CA SER A 173 -7.83 0.27 5.76
C SER A 173 -8.59 -1.06 5.68
N ALA A 174 -8.81 -1.70 6.83
CA ALA A 174 -9.38 -3.05 6.92
C ALA A 174 -10.83 -3.15 6.42
N ARG A 175 -11.55 -2.03 6.25
CA ARG A 175 -12.85 -1.99 5.53
C ARG A 175 -12.80 -2.54 4.12
N TYR A 176 -11.60 -2.61 3.52
CA TYR A 176 -11.38 -3.19 2.22
C TYR A 176 -11.94 -4.61 2.10
N TYR A 177 -11.87 -5.42 3.17
CA TYR A 177 -12.33 -6.81 3.17
C TYR A 177 -13.81 -6.94 3.52
N GLY A 178 -14.51 -7.90 2.89
CA GLY A 178 -15.83 -8.33 3.33
C GLY A 178 -15.76 -9.02 4.70
N GLN A 179 -16.79 -8.85 5.53
CA GLN A 179 -16.90 -9.63 6.77
C GLN A 179 -17.28 -11.08 6.42
N VAL A 180 -16.67 -12.04 7.11
CA VAL A 180 -16.98 -13.48 6.95
C VAL A 180 -17.65 -14.03 8.21
N SER A 181 -18.49 -15.05 8.05
CA SER A 181 -19.18 -15.72 9.16
C SER A 181 -18.69 -17.16 9.40
N SER A 182 -17.83 -17.68 8.52
CA SER A 182 -17.30 -19.03 8.57
C SER A 182 -15.82 -19.05 8.17
N PRO A 183 -14.98 -19.93 8.77
CA PRO A 183 -13.57 -20.06 8.44
C PRO A 183 -13.27 -20.40 6.98
N ASN A 184 -14.24 -21.02 6.29
CA ASN A 184 -14.10 -21.48 4.91
C ASN A 184 -14.54 -20.45 3.87
N GLU A 185 -15.10 -19.31 4.29
CA GLU A 185 -15.44 -18.23 3.37
C GLU A 185 -14.15 -17.59 2.80
N PRO A 186 -14.14 -17.24 1.50
CA PRO A 186 -12.95 -16.65 0.88
C PRO A 186 -12.70 -15.24 1.42
N ILE A 187 -11.43 -14.91 1.63
CA ILE A 187 -11.02 -13.51 1.84
C ILE A 187 -11.21 -12.78 0.52
N ALA A 188 -12.13 -11.81 0.50
CA ALA A 188 -12.46 -11.02 -0.67
C ALA A 188 -12.71 -9.56 -0.29
N LYS A 189 -12.69 -8.68 -1.29
CA LYS A 189 -13.11 -7.28 -1.12
C LYS A 189 -14.56 -7.21 -0.66
N ASP A 190 -14.87 -6.20 0.15
CA ASP A 190 -16.25 -5.84 0.43
C ASP A 190 -16.93 -5.40 -0.88
N ALA A 191 -17.97 -6.12 -1.29
CA ALA A 191 -18.65 -5.88 -2.57
C ALA A 191 -19.45 -4.57 -2.60
N LYS A 192 -19.86 -4.04 -1.43
CA LYS A 192 -20.63 -2.80 -1.34
C LYS A 192 -19.72 -1.58 -1.37
N LEU A 193 -18.62 -1.63 -0.62
CA LEU A 193 -17.64 -0.53 -0.58
C LEU A 193 -16.77 -0.54 -1.84
N ASN A 194 -16.46 -1.72 -2.39
CA ASN A 194 -15.64 -1.94 -3.57
C ASN A 194 -14.38 -1.05 -3.58
N ILE A 195 -13.66 -1.06 -2.46
CA ILE A 195 -12.55 -0.14 -2.23
C ILE A 195 -11.42 -0.43 -3.25
N PRO A 196 -10.91 0.60 -3.96
CA PRO A 196 -9.76 0.42 -4.84
C PRO A 196 -8.51 -0.06 -4.08
N ASP A 197 -7.65 -0.86 -4.73
CA ASP A 197 -6.47 -1.48 -4.09
C ASP A 197 -5.52 -0.44 -3.48
N TYR A 198 -5.37 0.71 -4.15
CA TYR A 198 -4.56 1.82 -3.65
C TYR A 198 -5.12 2.47 -2.37
N ASN A 199 -6.25 2.01 -1.82
CA ASN A 199 -6.82 2.39 -0.53
C ASN A 199 -6.81 1.24 0.50
N LEU A 200 -5.92 0.26 0.32
CA LEU A 200 -5.57 -0.76 1.31
C LEU A 200 -4.17 -0.46 1.88
N ASP A 201 -4.09 0.46 2.84
CA ASP A 201 -2.83 0.79 3.51
C ASP A 201 -2.33 -0.35 4.41
N GLN A 202 -1.04 -0.62 4.34
CA GLN A 202 -0.32 -1.63 5.12
C GLN A 202 0.73 -0.96 6.00
N LEU A 203 0.78 -1.34 7.28
CA LEU A 203 1.76 -0.84 8.24
C LEU A 203 2.96 -1.78 8.30
N TYR A 204 4.17 -1.21 8.32
CA TYR A 204 5.44 -1.91 8.55
C TYR A 204 6.19 -1.26 9.71
N GLY A 205 7.07 -2.04 10.34
CA GLY A 205 7.74 -1.71 11.61
C GLY A 205 6.96 -2.16 12.87
N ALA A 206 5.73 -2.64 12.68
CA ALA A 206 4.88 -3.24 13.72
C ALA A 206 4.24 -4.53 13.19
N THR A 207 3.73 -5.35 14.12
CA THR A 207 2.98 -6.57 13.81
C THR A 207 1.52 -6.46 14.22
N TYR A 208 0.59 -7.03 13.46
CA TYR A 208 -0.84 -6.99 13.79
C TYR A 208 -1.64 -8.07 13.05
N ASP A 209 -2.81 -8.41 13.58
CA ASP A 209 -3.75 -9.33 12.95
C ASP A 209 -4.99 -8.56 12.44
N ILE A 210 -5.55 -9.03 11.33
CA ILE A 210 -6.81 -8.53 10.76
C ILE A 210 -7.85 -9.63 10.88
N ASP A 211 -8.73 -9.51 11.88
CA ASP A 211 -9.86 -10.41 12.09
C ASP A 211 -11.06 -9.94 11.27
N ILE A 212 -11.34 -10.59 10.14
CA ILE A 212 -12.48 -10.25 9.28
C ILE A 212 -13.78 -10.98 9.69
N THR A 213 -13.79 -11.71 10.80
CA THR A 213 -15.03 -12.16 11.44
C THR A 213 -15.72 -11.03 12.19
N GLU A 214 -14.96 -10.00 12.57
CA GLU A 214 -15.45 -8.81 13.25
C GLU A 214 -15.97 -7.75 12.27
N PRO A 215 -16.96 -6.93 12.68
CA PRO A 215 -17.40 -5.79 11.90
C PRO A 215 -16.25 -4.79 11.69
N ALA A 216 -16.29 -4.07 10.57
CA ALA A 216 -15.33 -3.01 10.30
C ALA A 216 -15.27 -1.97 11.45
N GLY A 217 -14.06 -1.57 11.85
CA GLY A 217 -13.83 -0.75 13.04
C GLY A 217 -13.33 -1.55 14.26
N SER A 218 -13.47 -2.87 14.24
CA SER A 218 -13.05 -3.78 15.33
C SER A 218 -12.15 -4.93 14.87
N ARG A 219 -11.54 -4.82 13.69
CA ARG A 219 -10.82 -5.91 13.02
C ARG A 219 -9.35 -6.00 13.40
N ILE A 220 -8.73 -4.90 13.83
CA ILE A 220 -7.30 -4.89 14.14
C ILE A 220 -7.07 -5.43 15.54
N LYS A 221 -6.35 -6.55 15.62
CA LYS A 221 -5.98 -7.24 16.87
C LYS A 221 -4.47 -7.31 17.00
N ASN A 222 -3.99 -7.55 18.21
CA ASN A 222 -2.57 -7.84 18.51
C ASN A 222 -1.56 -6.84 17.93
N LEU A 223 -1.93 -5.56 17.80
CA LEU A 223 -1.05 -4.50 17.29
C LEU A 223 0.13 -4.27 18.25
N ARG A 224 1.35 -4.54 17.77
CA ARG A 224 2.57 -4.57 18.58
C ARG A 224 3.75 -3.90 17.88
N TYR A 225 4.55 -3.18 18.67
CA TYR A 225 5.83 -2.62 18.26
C TYR A 225 6.95 -3.29 19.07
N ASN A 226 7.96 -3.85 18.41
CA ASN A 226 9.05 -4.61 19.05
C ASN A 226 8.54 -5.66 20.06
N GLY A 227 7.50 -6.39 19.67
CA GLY A 227 6.85 -7.43 20.48
C GLY A 227 5.95 -6.91 21.62
N LYS A 228 5.93 -5.61 21.91
CA LYS A 228 5.10 -5.01 22.98
C LYS A 228 3.79 -4.46 22.40
N PRO A 229 2.64 -4.64 23.08
CA PRO A 229 1.38 -4.04 22.65
C PRO A 229 1.50 -2.52 22.53
N ILE A 230 0.97 -1.96 21.44
CA ILE A 230 0.87 -0.51 21.26
C ILE A 230 -0.32 0.01 22.07
N LYS A 231 -0.07 0.92 23.00
CA LYS A 231 -1.12 1.61 23.76
C LYS A 231 -1.62 2.84 23.00
N ALA A 232 -2.82 3.29 23.35
CA ALA A 232 -3.49 4.41 22.67
C ALA A 232 -2.67 5.72 22.68
N ASP A 233 -1.92 5.96 23.76
CA ASP A 233 -1.14 7.16 24.03
C ASP A 233 0.33 7.06 23.65
N ASP A 234 0.83 5.87 23.31
CA ASP A 234 2.20 5.68 22.82
C ASP A 234 2.39 6.48 21.51
N VAL A 235 3.44 7.31 21.43
CA VAL A 235 3.72 8.16 20.25
C VAL A 235 4.81 7.54 19.40
N PHE A 236 4.57 7.49 18.09
CA PHE A 236 5.49 6.98 17.08
C PHE A 236 5.72 8.00 15.98
N THR A 237 6.87 7.88 15.33
CA THR A 237 7.11 8.51 14.02
C THR A 237 6.73 7.53 12.91
N VAL A 238 5.93 8.00 11.95
CA VAL A 238 5.34 7.20 10.88
C VAL A 238 5.60 7.87 9.53
N ALA A 239 6.20 7.13 8.59
CA ALA A 239 6.37 7.60 7.22
C ALA A 239 5.09 7.32 6.40
N ILE A 240 4.60 8.35 5.71
CA ILE A 240 3.47 8.29 4.78
C ILE A 240 3.76 9.17 3.56
N ASN A 241 3.19 8.84 2.41
CA ASN A 241 3.34 9.70 1.23
C ASN A 241 2.48 10.98 1.34
N ASN A 242 2.81 11.99 0.53
CA ASN A 242 2.13 13.27 0.51
C ASN A 242 0.66 13.19 0.08
N TYR A 243 0.29 12.20 -0.74
CA TYR A 243 -1.12 11.94 -1.08
C TYR A 243 -1.93 11.60 0.18
N ARG A 244 -1.42 10.72 1.04
CA ARG A 244 -2.04 10.39 2.33
C ARG A 244 -2.03 11.57 3.28
N TYR A 245 -0.90 12.25 3.42
CA TYR A 245 -0.79 13.43 4.28
C TYR A 245 -1.81 14.52 3.90
N ASN A 246 -2.08 14.71 2.61
CA ASN A 246 -3.06 15.68 2.11
C ASN A 246 -4.52 15.19 2.13
N GLY A 247 -4.81 14.08 2.81
CA GLY A 247 -6.17 13.56 3.00
C GLY A 247 -6.64 12.54 1.96
N GLY A 248 -5.76 12.11 1.05
CA GLY A 248 -6.05 11.10 0.05
C GLY A 248 -6.59 9.80 0.67
N GLY A 249 -7.74 9.32 0.18
CA GLY A 249 -8.42 8.13 0.71
C GLY A 249 -9.08 8.32 2.09
N GLY A 250 -9.08 9.54 2.65
CA GLY A 250 -9.77 9.86 3.91
C GLY A 250 -9.07 9.36 5.18
N PHE A 251 -7.86 8.80 5.07
CA PHE A 251 -7.14 8.18 6.18
C PHE A 251 -6.80 9.14 7.32
N MET A 252 -6.28 10.33 6.99
CA MET A 252 -5.99 11.37 8.00
C MET A 252 -7.24 11.72 8.82
N ASN A 253 -8.37 11.94 8.15
CA ASN A 253 -9.64 12.23 8.82
C ASN A 253 -10.14 11.05 9.67
N ALA A 254 -10.05 9.81 9.16
CA ALA A 254 -10.46 8.62 9.92
C ALA A 254 -9.61 8.40 11.18
N ALA A 255 -8.32 8.74 11.12
CA ALA A 255 -7.44 8.73 12.28
C ALA A 255 -7.58 9.98 13.18
N GLY A 256 -8.40 10.97 12.82
CA GLY A 256 -8.52 12.21 13.57
C GLY A 256 -7.27 13.09 13.53
N ILE A 257 -6.52 13.05 12.42
CA ILE A 257 -5.30 13.83 12.20
C ILE A 257 -5.61 14.97 11.23
N SER A 258 -5.24 16.19 11.60
CA SER A 258 -5.32 17.35 10.71
C SER A 258 -3.96 17.63 10.09
N ASN A 259 -3.91 17.74 8.76
CA ASN A 259 -2.69 18.13 8.04
C ASN A 259 -2.37 19.64 8.15
N THR A 260 -3.18 20.40 8.87
CA THR A 260 -2.92 21.82 9.17
C THR A 260 -2.10 22.03 10.44
N ASP A 261 -1.83 20.97 11.22
CA ASP A 261 -0.95 21.04 12.39
C ASP A 261 0.50 20.75 11.97
N PRO A 262 1.37 21.76 11.87
CA PRO A 262 2.76 21.56 11.46
C PRO A 262 3.59 20.81 12.53
N SER A 263 3.14 20.76 13.79
CA SER A 263 3.88 20.11 14.88
C SER A 263 3.94 18.58 14.76
N LEU A 264 3.06 18.02 13.91
CA LEU A 264 3.03 16.61 13.56
C LEU A 264 4.21 16.22 12.66
N VAL A 265 4.69 17.12 11.81
CA VAL A 265 5.68 16.80 10.78
C VAL A 265 7.07 16.74 11.38
N VAL A 266 7.73 15.59 11.26
CA VAL A 266 9.14 15.38 11.63
C VAL A 266 10.06 15.31 10.42
N TYR A 267 9.51 15.05 9.23
CA TYR A 267 10.27 14.99 7.98
C TYR A 267 9.39 15.38 6.79
N ASP A 268 9.97 16.10 5.84
CA ASP A 268 9.37 16.52 4.57
C ASP A 268 10.44 16.40 3.48
N SER A 269 10.35 15.32 2.70
CA SER A 269 11.35 14.99 1.67
C SER A 269 11.44 16.02 0.55
N ALA A 270 10.34 16.68 0.19
CA ALA A 270 10.37 17.72 -0.84
C ALA A 270 11.23 18.90 -0.39
N LYS A 271 11.10 19.29 0.89
CA LYS A 271 11.93 20.35 1.49
C LYS A 271 13.38 19.91 1.68
N ALA A 272 13.60 18.65 2.06
CA ALA A 272 14.94 18.15 2.36
C ALA A 272 15.77 17.86 1.10
N LEU A 273 15.13 17.38 0.03
CA LEU A 273 15.82 16.77 -1.12
C LEU A 273 15.37 17.34 -2.48
N GLY A 274 14.40 18.25 -2.54
CA GLY A 274 13.83 18.69 -3.81
C GLY A 274 13.23 17.51 -4.58
N ASP A 275 13.42 17.45 -5.89
CA ASP A 275 12.90 16.37 -6.74
C ASP A 275 13.45 14.97 -6.37
N ASP A 276 14.63 14.89 -5.76
CA ASP A 276 15.19 13.62 -5.26
C ASP A 276 14.38 13.07 -4.07
N GLY A 277 13.53 13.89 -3.46
CA GLY A 277 12.64 13.52 -2.36
C GLY A 277 11.41 12.73 -2.77
N GLN A 278 11.17 12.53 -4.06
CA GLN A 278 10.09 11.63 -4.51
C GLN A 278 10.40 10.20 -4.08
N VAL A 279 9.40 9.47 -3.55
CA VAL A 279 9.60 8.10 -3.02
C VAL A 279 10.24 7.18 -4.06
N ARG A 280 9.87 7.32 -5.34
CA ARG A 280 10.52 6.57 -6.44
C ARG A 280 12.02 6.86 -6.53
N ASN A 281 12.43 8.13 -6.46
CA ASN A 281 13.84 8.52 -6.52
C ASN A 281 14.59 8.05 -5.27
N MET A 282 13.95 8.09 -4.10
CA MET A 282 14.48 7.51 -2.87
C MET A 282 14.69 5.99 -2.99
N MET A 283 13.78 5.27 -3.65
CA MET A 283 13.95 3.83 -3.93
C MET A 283 15.10 3.55 -4.89
N ILE A 284 15.25 4.35 -5.95
CA ILE A 284 16.39 4.27 -6.88
C ILE A 284 17.68 4.46 -6.10
N LYS A 285 17.78 5.55 -5.34
CA LYS A 285 18.96 5.89 -4.54
C LYS A 285 19.28 4.82 -3.49
N TYR A 286 18.28 4.28 -2.80
CA TYR A 286 18.48 3.18 -1.85
C TYR A 286 19.15 1.97 -2.51
N ILE A 287 18.71 1.59 -3.72
CA ILE A 287 19.29 0.46 -4.46
C ILE A 287 20.70 0.79 -4.95
N GLU A 288 20.93 2.02 -5.43
CA GLU A 288 22.26 2.49 -5.81
C GLU A 288 23.23 2.48 -4.63
N ASP A 289 22.78 2.87 -3.43
CA ASP A 289 23.63 2.92 -2.23
C ASP A 289 23.93 1.51 -1.71
N HIS A 290 22.93 0.61 -1.71
CA HIS A 290 23.07 -0.76 -1.23
C HIS A 290 23.74 -1.70 -2.25
N LYS A 291 23.73 -1.35 -3.54
CA LYS A 291 24.22 -2.10 -4.71
C LYS A 291 23.54 -3.44 -4.97
N THR A 292 23.27 -4.22 -3.92
CA THR A 292 22.60 -5.51 -3.98
C THR A 292 21.51 -5.59 -2.93
N ILE A 293 20.31 -5.96 -3.36
CA ILE A 293 19.16 -6.18 -2.48
C ILE A 293 18.70 -7.64 -2.55
N THR A 294 18.06 -8.10 -1.48
CA THR A 294 17.50 -9.46 -1.38
C THR A 294 16.04 -9.33 -0.95
N PRO A 295 15.08 -10.00 -1.62
CA PRO A 295 13.69 -9.95 -1.20
C PRO A 295 13.54 -10.53 0.21
N THR A 296 12.85 -9.79 1.07
CA THR A 296 12.47 -10.21 2.43
C THR A 296 10.99 -10.04 2.63
N VAL A 297 10.39 -10.92 3.43
CA VAL A 297 9.00 -10.85 3.85
C VAL A 297 8.97 -11.15 5.36
N SER A 298 8.62 -10.14 6.14
CA SER A 298 8.64 -10.16 7.61
C SER A 298 7.42 -10.83 8.23
N GLU A 299 6.43 -11.25 7.42
CA GLU A 299 5.15 -11.84 7.86
C GLU A 299 4.49 -11.01 8.97
N ASN A 300 4.59 -9.68 8.86
CA ASN A 300 4.26 -8.76 9.94
C ASN A 300 2.74 -8.58 10.14
N TRP A 301 1.92 -9.00 9.18
CA TRP A 301 0.47 -8.99 9.34
C TRP A 301 -0.18 -10.19 8.66
N LYS A 302 -1.36 -10.57 9.17
CA LYS A 302 -2.13 -11.68 8.64
C LYS A 302 -3.63 -11.44 8.76
N ILE A 303 -4.39 -11.95 7.79
CA ILE A 303 -5.86 -11.93 7.79
C ILE A 303 -6.38 -13.26 8.35
N TYR A 304 -7.40 -13.19 9.19
CA TYR A 304 -8.04 -14.33 9.82
C TYR A 304 -9.53 -14.40 9.47
N THR A 305 -9.96 -15.59 9.04
CA THR A 305 -11.38 -15.96 8.87
C THR A 305 -11.96 -16.64 10.11
N THR A 306 -11.18 -16.67 11.20
CA THR A 306 -11.55 -17.17 12.53
C THR A 306 -11.33 -16.08 13.56
N THR A 307 -12.14 -16.05 14.61
CA THR A 307 -11.99 -15.08 15.69
C THR A 307 -10.58 -15.11 16.30
N VAL A 308 -9.97 -13.93 16.41
CA VAL A 308 -8.65 -13.72 16.99
C VAL A 308 -8.81 -13.17 18.41
N GLN A 309 -8.28 -13.90 19.39
CA GLN A 309 -8.21 -13.43 20.77
C GLN A 309 -7.07 -12.42 20.93
N ASN A 310 -7.32 -11.32 21.64
CA ASN A 310 -6.27 -10.37 21.99
C ASN A 310 -5.33 -11.03 23.01
N VAL A 311 -4.05 -11.14 22.67
CA VAL A 311 -3.04 -11.63 23.61
C VAL A 311 -2.64 -10.45 24.50
N GLU A 312 -3.19 -10.36 25.70
CA GLU A 312 -2.72 -9.40 26.70
C GLU A 312 -1.27 -9.72 27.09
N SER A 313 -0.46 -8.69 27.32
CA SER A 313 0.91 -8.84 27.82
C SER A 313 0.86 -9.33 29.28
N GLY A 314 0.79 -10.64 29.50
CA GLY A 314 0.79 -11.16 30.88
C GLY A 314 0.34 -12.60 31.09
N SER A 315 0.75 -13.58 30.28
CA SER A 315 0.70 -14.99 30.70
C SER A 315 1.62 -15.86 29.85
N LEU A 316 2.89 -15.97 30.25
CA LEU A 316 3.60 -17.23 30.00
C LEU A 316 2.86 -18.31 30.82
N PRO A 317 2.60 -19.51 30.27
CA PRO A 317 2.11 -20.61 31.08
C PRO A 317 3.08 -20.83 32.24
N LYS A 318 2.58 -20.87 33.48
CA LYS A 318 3.40 -21.29 34.61
C LYS A 318 3.95 -22.69 34.29
N THR A 319 5.26 -22.86 34.39
CA THR A 319 5.90 -24.17 34.29
C THR A 319 5.23 -25.13 35.29
N GLY A 320 4.51 -26.14 34.80
CA GLY A 320 3.93 -27.20 35.62
C GLY A 320 2.40 -27.40 35.56
N SER A 321 1.65 -26.71 34.69
CA SER A 321 0.23 -27.05 34.47
C SER A 321 0.07 -28.25 33.52
N PRO A 322 -0.89 -29.18 33.74
CA PRO A 322 -1.12 -30.32 32.87
C PRO A 322 -1.53 -29.87 31.46
N ILE A 323 -0.94 -30.49 30.44
CA ILE A 323 -1.32 -30.28 29.04
C ILE A 323 -2.57 -31.12 28.78
N ASP A 324 -3.68 -30.46 28.42
CA ASP A 324 -4.88 -31.12 27.90
C ASP A 324 -4.64 -31.47 26.42
N THR A 325 -4.70 -32.75 26.07
CA THR A 325 -4.21 -33.30 24.80
C THR A 325 -5.08 -32.97 23.57
N ALA A 326 -6.03 -32.05 23.68
CA ALA A 326 -6.92 -31.66 22.57
C ALA A 326 -6.49 -30.39 21.82
N SER A 327 -5.35 -29.78 22.15
CA SER A 327 -4.93 -28.49 21.57
C SER A 327 -3.48 -28.52 21.06
N VAL A 328 -3.22 -29.26 19.99
CA VAL A 328 -1.97 -29.08 19.22
C VAL A 328 -2.22 -27.98 18.19
N VAL A 329 -1.99 -26.73 18.59
CA VAL A 329 -1.81 -25.62 17.65
C VAL A 329 -0.35 -25.59 17.23
N ASN A 330 -0.15 -25.65 15.92
CA ASN A 330 1.14 -25.60 15.24
C ASN A 330 1.84 -24.26 15.53
N LEU A 331 2.69 -24.21 16.57
CA LEU A 331 3.66 -23.13 16.75
C LEU A 331 4.87 -23.42 15.84
N GLY A 332 4.78 -22.93 14.60
CA GLY A 332 5.89 -22.94 13.67
C GLY A 332 7.01 -22.00 14.14
N GLY A 333 8.20 -22.58 14.37
CA GLY A 333 9.48 -21.95 14.09
C GLY A 333 10.08 -21.04 15.16
N LEU A 334 10.49 -21.60 16.30
CA LEU A 334 11.49 -20.96 17.16
C LEU A 334 12.63 -21.94 17.43
N PHE A 335 13.77 -21.76 16.74
CA PHE A 335 15.01 -22.45 17.08
C PHE A 335 15.56 -21.85 18.37
N ILE A 336 15.43 -22.57 19.48
CA ILE A 336 16.22 -22.33 20.69
C ILE A 336 17.14 -23.53 20.87
N SER A 337 18.45 -23.30 20.76
CA SER A 337 19.47 -24.27 21.15
C SER A 337 19.42 -24.47 22.67
N LEU A 338 18.76 -25.51 23.14
CA LEU A 338 18.91 -25.96 24.53
C LEU A 338 20.15 -26.84 24.66
N GLY A 339 21.16 -26.31 25.38
CA GLY A 339 22.26 -27.11 25.89
C GLY A 339 21.74 -28.20 26.84
N VAL A 340 22.14 -29.44 26.58
CA VAL A 340 21.82 -30.59 27.41
C VAL A 340 22.61 -30.50 28.71
N VAL A 341 21.91 -30.33 29.84
CA VAL A 341 22.45 -30.59 31.18
C VAL A 341 21.90 -31.94 31.63
N THR A 342 22.76 -32.95 31.66
CA THR A 342 22.44 -34.29 32.16
C THR A 342 22.43 -34.27 33.69
N LEU A 343 21.25 -34.32 34.31
CA LEU A 343 21.09 -34.55 35.75
C LEU A 343 20.99 -36.06 36.00
N ASN A 344 22.11 -36.66 36.42
CA ASN A 344 22.14 -38.03 36.91
C ASN A 344 21.63 -38.07 38.35
N LYS A 345 20.56 -38.82 38.61
CA LYS A 345 20.10 -39.13 39.97
C LYS A 345 19.56 -40.55 40.02
N SER A 346 20.39 -41.50 40.42
CA SER A 346 19.95 -42.75 41.03
C SER A 346 20.63 -42.94 42.38
N ARG A 347 19.88 -43.57 43.27
CA ARG A 347 19.90 -43.50 44.74
C ARG A 347 20.62 -44.75 45.31
N LYS A 348 21.39 -44.53 46.39
CA LYS A 348 21.67 -45.34 47.61
C LYS A 348 21.78 -46.87 47.53
N GLU A 349 22.93 -47.40 47.99
CA GLU A 349 23.15 -48.26 49.21
C GLU A 349 22.75 -49.74 48.93
N ASP A 350 23.57 -50.78 49.13
CA ASP A 350 24.45 -51.14 50.25
C ASP A 350 25.52 -52.21 49.86
N ASP A 351 26.43 -52.45 50.82
CA ASP A 351 27.25 -53.66 51.08
C ASP A 351 28.74 -53.73 50.66
N LEU A 352 29.58 -53.38 51.65
CA LEU A 352 30.61 -54.21 52.32
C LEU A 352 31.63 -54.99 51.46
N ALA A 353 32.89 -54.55 51.54
CA ALA A 353 34.03 -55.24 52.18
C ALA A 353 35.34 -55.19 51.38
N ALA A 354 36.41 -54.89 52.13
CA ALA A 354 37.85 -54.95 51.84
C ALA A 354 38.47 -53.79 51.04
#